data_AF-A0A967HN51-F1
#
_entry.id   AF-A0A967HN51-F1
#
_cell.length_a   1.000
_cell.length_b   1.000
_cell.length_c   1.000
_cell.angle_alpha   90.00
_cell.angle_beta   90.00
_cell.angle_gamma   90.00
#
_symmetry.space_group_name_H-M   'P 1'
#
loop_
_entity.id
_entity.type
_entity.pdbx_description
1 polymer ?
#
loop_
_entity_poly.entity_id
_entity_poly.type
_entity_poly.pdbx_seq_one_letter_code
_entity_poly.pdbx_strand_id
1 'polypeptide(L)' 'MTDDRRMRLQKAISRAGLMSRRRAEELIEQGRITIDGRVAVLGDRVDP' A
#
# COMPACT_ATOMS: atom_id res chain seq x y z
N MET A 1 -3.28 -5.67 23.60
CA MET A 1 -3.41 -4.40 22.87
C MET A 1 -2.90 -4.63 21.46
N THR A 2 -3.72 -5.22 20.61
CA THR A 2 -3.32 -5.58 19.25
C THR A 2 -3.53 -4.35 18.39
N ASP A 3 -2.44 -3.77 17.95
CA ASP A 3 -2.38 -2.49 17.29
C ASP A 3 -3.00 -2.58 15.89
N ASP A 4 -4.22 -2.08 15.75
CA ASP A 4 -4.94 -1.91 14.48
C ASP A 4 -4.35 -0.76 13.64
N ARG A 5 -3.02 -0.52 13.70
CA ARG A 5 -2.35 0.55 12.92
C ARG A 5 -2.06 0.16 11.49
N ARG A 6 -2.14 -1.11 11.12
CA ARG A 6 -1.84 -1.56 9.75
C ARG A 6 -2.89 -1.05 8.77
N MET A 7 -2.51 -0.03 8.00
CA MET A 7 -3.33 0.57 6.96
C MET A 7 -3.13 -0.16 5.63
N ARG A 8 -4.20 -0.32 4.84
CA ARG A 8 -4.07 -0.81 3.46
C ARG A 8 -3.08 0.05 2.67
N LEU A 9 -2.17 -0.59 1.94
CA LEU A 9 -1.11 0.06 1.18
C LEU A 9 -1.62 1.19 0.27
N GLN A 10 -2.70 0.95 -0.49
CA GLN A 10 -3.28 1.98 -1.36
C GLN A 10 -3.81 3.19 -0.59
N LYS A 11 -4.27 3.00 0.65
CA LYS A 11 -4.74 4.09 1.52
C LYS A 11 -3.55 4.84 2.11
N ALA A 12 -2.48 4.15 2.49
CA ALA A 12 -1.24 4.77 2.95
C ALA A 12 -0.60 5.62 1.85
N ILE A 13 -0.47 5.08 0.63
CA ILE A 13 0.05 5.79 -0.55
C ILE A 13 -0.79 7.04 -0.86
N SER A 14 -2.13 6.91 -0.81
CA SER A 14 -3.02 8.05 -1.04
C SER A 14 -2.95 9.10 0.07
N ARG A 15 -2.75 8.69 1.32
CA ARG A 15 -2.57 9.59 2.46
C ARG A 15 -1.23 10.32 2.41
N ALA A 16 -0.20 9.66 1.92
CA ALA A 16 1.12 10.26 1.67
C ALA A 16 1.09 11.27 0.50
N GLY A 17 -0.02 11.38 -0.24
CA GLY A 17 -0.17 12.31 -1.35
C GLY A 17 0.62 11.92 -2.60
N LEU A 18 1.15 10.69 -2.66
CA LEU A 18 1.96 10.23 -3.79
C LEU A 18 1.11 10.02 -5.05
N MET A 19 -0.09 9.44 -4.90
CA MET A 19 -1.03 9.17 -5.99
C MET A 19 -2.42 8.81 -5.47
N SER A 20 -3.40 8.67 -6.36
CA SER A 20 -4.74 8.22 -5.99
C SER A 20 -4.76 6.73 -5.61
N ARG A 21 -5.74 6.34 -4.77
CA ARG A 21 -5.93 4.94 -4.34
C ARG A 21 -6.01 3.95 -5.51
N ARG A 22 -6.72 4.33 -6.59
CA ARG A 22 -6.86 3.49 -7.80
C ARG A 22 -5.54 3.32 -8.54
N ARG A 23 -4.79 4.40 -8.69
CA ARG A 23 -3.45 4.35 -9.32
C ARG A 23 -2.50 3.46 -8.52
N ALA A 24 -2.57 3.54 -7.19
CA ALA A 24 -1.80 2.67 -6.31
C ALA A 24 -2.18 1.19 -6.53
N GLU A 25 -3.47 0.86 -6.58
CA GLU A 25 -3.96 -0.49 -6.88
C GLU A 25 -3.44 -1.01 -8.24
N GLU A 26 -3.54 -0.21 -9.31
CA GLU A 26 -3.01 -0.57 -10.63
C GLU A 26 -1.51 -0.88 -10.60
N LEU A 27 -0.71 -0.05 -9.91
CA LEU A 27 0.74 -0.26 -9.81
C LEU A 27 1.11 -1.45 -8.94
N ILE A 28 0.30 -1.76 -7.93
CA ILE A 28 0.44 -2.96 -7.11
C ILE A 28 0.18 -4.20 -7.98
N GLU A 29 -0.91 -4.22 -8.75
CA GLU A 29 -1.23 -5.33 -9.67
C GLU A 29 -0.15 -5.51 -10.75
N GLN A 30 0.45 -4.42 -11.23
CA GLN A 30 1.56 -4.47 -12.18
C GLN A 30 2.89 -4.89 -11.54
N GLY A 31 2.94 -5.13 -10.23
CA GLY A 31 4.16 -5.47 -9.49
C GLY A 31 5.20 -4.35 -9.47
N ARG A 32 4.77 -3.10 -9.66
CA ARG A 32 5.63 -1.90 -9.70
C ARG A 32 5.89 -1.31 -8.33
N ILE A 33 5.18 -1.77 -7.30
CA ILE A 33 5.37 -1.36 -5.91
C ILE A 33 6.05 -2.48 -5.14
N THR A 34 7.06 -2.12 -4.35
CA THR A 34 7.72 -3.02 -3.41
C THR A 34 7.60 -2.49 -1.99
N ILE A 35 7.42 -3.38 -1.02
CA ILE A 35 7.47 -3.10 0.42
C ILE A 35 8.64 -3.91 0.95
N ASP A 36 9.61 -3.30 1.62
CA ASP A 36 10.72 -4.00 2.26
C ASP A 36 11.43 -5.04 1.36
N GLY A 37 11.55 -4.73 0.06
CA GLY A 37 12.18 -5.60 -0.93
C GLY A 37 11.31 -6.72 -1.51
N ARG A 38 10.06 -6.88 -1.08
CA ARG A 38 9.07 -7.78 -1.71
C ARG A 38 8.10 -7.01 -2.60
N VAL A 39 7.70 -7.61 -3.73
CA VAL A 39 6.62 -7.05 -4.57
C VAL A 39 5.33 -7.01 -3.76
N ALA A 40 4.71 -5.84 -3.69
CA ALA A 40 3.46 -5.65 -2.98
C ALA A 40 2.31 -6.29 -3.76
N VAL A 41 1.33 -6.80 -3.03
CA VAL A 41 0.11 -7.40 -3.61
C VAL A 41 -1.15 -6.68 -3.12
N LEU A 42 -2.22 -6.77 -3.91
CA LEU A 42 -3.46 -6.06 -3.61
C LEU A 42 -4.04 -6.58 -2.29
N GLY A 43 -4.24 -5.67 -1.33
CA GLY A 43 -4.67 -6.02 0.03
C GLY A 43 -3.55 -6.07 1.07
N ASP A 44 -2.29 -5.90 0.67
CA ASP A 44 -1.18 -5.68 1.61
C ASP A 44 -1.47 -4.51 2.54
N ARG A 45 -1.04 -4.66 3.80
CA ARG A 45 -1.14 -3.62 4.82
C ARG A 45 0.25 -3.20 5.25
N VAL A 46 0.42 -1.90 5.43
CA VAL A 46 1.65 -1.26 5.90
C VAL A 46 1.37 -0.51 7.19
N ASP A 47 2.37 -0.44 8.04
CA ASP A 47 2.35 0.43 9.21
C ASP A 47 2.52 1.90 8.73
N PRO A 48 1.88 2.87 9.41
CA PRO A 48 1.89 4.28 9.03
C PRO A 48 3.24 4.96 9.23
#